data_AF-A0A2V6PYK5-F1
#
_entry.id   AF-A0A2V6PYK5-F1
#
_cell.length_a   1.000
_cell.length_b   1.000
_cell.length_c   1.000
_cell.angle_alpha   90.00
_cell.angle_beta   90.00
_cell.angle_gamma   90.00
#
_symmetry.space_group_name_H-M   'P 1'
#
loop_
_entity.id
_entity.type
_entity.pdbx_description
1 polymer ?
#
loop_
_entity_poly.entity_id
_entity_poly.type
_entity_poly.pdbx_seq_one_letter_code
_entity_poly.pdbx_strand_id
1 'polypeptide(L)'
;MHWLDHAQAWRAEPDDVTNALAADGYQECKREVARVPRAGATGGVWQGMDHKTGAVASTVWTREPNTGAPIVFITINGNPLQGA
;
A
#
# COMPACT_ATOMS: atom_id res chain seq x y z
N MET A 1 -10.25 5.03 -2.92
CA MET A 1 -9.83 3.64 -2.66
C MET A 1 -11.08 2.77 -2.63
N HIS A 2 -11.03 1.54 -3.14
CA HIS A 2 -12.18 0.63 -3.19
C HIS A 2 -11.78 -0.76 -2.69
N TRP A 3 -12.57 -1.37 -1.81
CA TRP A 3 -12.29 -2.71 -1.28
C TRP A 3 -12.63 -3.81 -2.28
N LEU A 4 -11.79 -4.83 -2.38
CA LEU A 4 -11.99 -5.99 -3.25
C LEU A 4 -12.10 -7.27 -2.41
N ASP A 5 -13.32 -7.78 -2.20
CA ASP A 5 -13.55 -8.97 -1.37
C ASP A 5 -12.78 -10.20 -1.85
N HIS A 6 -12.74 -10.45 -3.16
CA HIS A 6 -12.06 -11.62 -3.72
C HIS A 6 -10.54 -11.59 -3.54
N ALA A 7 -9.95 -10.40 -3.42
CA ALA A 7 -8.51 -10.21 -3.27
C ALA A 7 -8.11 -9.90 -1.83
N GLN A 8 -9.08 -9.63 -0.94
CA GLN A 8 -8.86 -9.14 0.42
C GLN A 8 -7.88 -7.96 0.44
N ALA A 9 -8.13 -7.00 -0.46
CA ALA A 9 -7.21 -5.91 -0.76
C ALA A 9 -7.93 -4.66 -1.25
N TRP A 10 -7.18 -3.56 -1.35
CA TRP A 10 -7.68 -2.28 -1.85
C TRP A 10 -7.27 -2.06 -3.30
N ARG A 11 -8.22 -1.68 -4.16
CA ARG A 11 -7.93 -1.05 -5.44
C ARG A 11 -7.74 0.44 -5.23
N ALA A 12 -6.50 0.89 -5.34
CA ALA A 12 -6.08 2.27 -5.10
C ALA A 12 -4.71 2.52 -5.73
N GLU A 13 -4.40 3.77 -6.11
CA GLU A 13 -3.02 4.11 -6.46
C GLU A 13 -2.14 4.07 -5.19
N PRO A 14 -0.91 3.53 -5.27
CA PRO A 14 -0.04 3.39 -4.10
C PRO A 14 0.25 4.73 -3.42
N ASP A 15 0.42 5.81 -4.21
CA ASP A 15 0.70 7.13 -3.66
C ASP A 15 -0.50 7.69 -2.89
N ASP A 16 -1.73 7.43 -3.32
CA ASP A 16 -2.93 7.84 -2.57
C ASP A 16 -3.00 7.16 -1.21
N VAL A 17 -2.61 5.88 -1.15
CA VAL A 17 -2.54 5.11 0.11
C VAL A 17 -1.47 5.68 1.02
N THR A 18 -0.25 5.90 0.53
CA THR A 18 0.84 6.45 1.35
C THR A 18 0.56 7.87 1.80
N ASN A 19 -0.11 8.68 0.98
CA ASN A 19 -0.51 10.04 1.35
C ASN A 19 -1.58 10.03 2.45
N ALA A 20 -2.55 9.12 2.38
CA ALA A 20 -3.54 8.94 3.45
C ALA A 20 -2.89 8.50 4.76
N LEU A 21 -1.96 7.52 4.71
CA LEU A 21 -1.21 7.09 5.89
C LEU A 21 -0.33 8.22 6.46
N ALA A 22 0.30 9.02 5.61
CA ALA A 22 1.06 10.19 6.05
C ALA A 22 0.17 11.25 6.73
N ALA A 23 -1.04 11.48 6.20
CA ALA A 23 -2.02 12.37 6.81
C ALA A 23 -2.48 11.88 8.19
N ASP A 24 -2.54 10.55 8.39
CA ASP A 24 -2.84 9.91 9.68
C ASP A 24 -1.63 9.88 10.65
N GLY A 25 -0.47 10.41 10.24
CA GLY A 25 0.71 10.57 11.10
C GLY A 25 1.79 9.51 10.93
N TYR A 26 1.64 8.55 10.01
CA TYR A 26 2.68 7.57 9.71
C TYR A 26 3.78 8.20 8.84
N GLN A 27 4.97 8.36 9.40
CA GLN A 27 6.13 8.88 8.68
C GLN A 27 6.83 7.77 7.90
N GLU A 28 7.14 8.01 6.63
CA GLU A 28 7.83 7.02 5.78
C GLU A 28 9.18 6.64 6.37
N CYS A 29 9.35 5.33 6.61
CA CYS A 29 10.60 4.73 7.04
C CYS A 29 11.33 4.04 5.87
N LYS A 30 10.56 3.43 4.96
CA LYS A 30 11.08 2.68 3.81
C LYS A 30 10.12 2.73 2.64
N ARG A 31 10.67 2.85 1.42
CA ARG A 31 9.94 2.66 0.17
C ARG A 31 10.80 1.97 -0.87
N GLU A 32 10.30 0.90 -1.47
CA GLU A 32 10.94 0.19 -2.57
C GLU A 32 9.92 -0.05 -3.70
N VAL A 33 10.35 0.15 -4.94
CA VAL A 33 9.48 0.01 -6.12
C VAL A 33 10.10 -0.97 -7.10
N ALA A 34 9.40 -2.06 -7.37
CA ALA A 34 9.77 -3.01 -8.41
C ALA A 34 9.43 -2.43 -9.77
N ARG A 35 10.41 -2.42 -10.69
CA ARG A 35 10.25 -1.88 -12.05
C ARG A 35 10.74 -2.88 -13.09
N VAL A 36 10.01 -2.96 -14.19
CA VAL A 36 10.40 -3.72 -15.38
C VAL A 36 10.64 -2.74 -16.54
N PRO A 37 11.75 -2.83 -17.29
CA PRO A 37 12.14 -1.82 -18.28
C PRO A 37 11.07 -1.46 -19.32
N ARG A 38 10.19 -2.39 -19.68
CA ARG A 38 9.12 -2.18 -20.68
C ARG A 38 7.72 -1.97 -20.09
N ALA A 39 7.53 -2.22 -18.80
CA ALA A 39 6.22 -2.16 -18.15
C ALA A 39 6.14 -1.13 -17.01
N GLY A 40 7.25 -0.44 -16.69
CA GLY A 40 7.28 0.53 -15.60
C GLY A 40 7.20 -0.13 -14.23
N ALA A 41 6.60 0.55 -13.25
CA ALA A 41 6.44 0.05 -11.89
C ALA A 41 5.39 -1.07 -11.83
N THR A 42 5.82 -2.28 -11.46
CA THR A 42 4.98 -3.48 -11.39
C THR A 42 4.47 -3.77 -9.99
N GLY A 43 5.08 -3.15 -8.98
CA GLY A 43 4.71 -3.29 -7.58
C GLY A 43 5.68 -2.56 -6.68
N GLY A 44 5.54 -2.77 -5.38
CA GLY A 44 6.45 -2.22 -4.40
C GLY A 44 5.98 -2.46 -2.98
N VAL A 45 6.80 -1.95 -2.07
CA VAL A 45 6.54 -1.96 -0.63
C VAL A 45 6.81 -0.58 -0.08
N TRP A 46 6.00 -0.21 0.91
CA TRP A 46 6.16 0.99 1.69
C TRP A 46 5.94 0.65 3.15
N GLN A 47 6.70 1.27 4.04
CA GLN A 47 6.53 1.15 5.48
C GLN A 47 6.70 2.50 6.13
N GLY A 48 5.80 2.81 7.06
CA GLY A 48 5.87 4.02 7.88
C GLY A 48 5.52 3.75 9.33
N MET A 49 5.93 4.67 10.19
CA MET A 49 5.77 4.57 11.64
C MET A 49 5.15 5.85 12.18
N ASP A 50 4.16 5.71 13.07
CA ASP A 50 3.74 6.80 13.94
C ASP A 50 4.66 6.82 15.17
N HIS A 51 5.53 7.82 15.24
CA HIS A 51 6.49 7.96 16.34
C HIS A 51 5.84 8.26 17.70
N LYS A 52 4.56 8.67 17.74
CA LYS A 52 3.85 8.93 19.00
C LYS A 52 3.38 7.63 19.65
N THR A 53 2.88 6.70 18.85
CA THR A 53 2.28 5.44 19.33
C THR A 53 3.20 4.23 19.15
N GLY A 54 4.22 4.35 18.28
CA GLY A 54 5.06 3.23 17.84
C GLY A 54 4.36 2.33 16.82
N ALA A 55 3.16 2.68 16.36
CA ALA A 55 2.43 1.88 15.39
C ALA A 55 3.13 1.88 14.03
N VAL A 56 3.08 0.73 13.35
CA VAL A 56 3.71 0.53 12.05
C VAL A 56 2.63 0.24 11.01
N ALA A 57 2.62 1.05 9.95
CA ALA A 57 1.85 0.81 8.75
C ALA A 57 2.75 0.21 7.67
N SER A 58 2.35 -0.94 7.12
CA SER A 58 3.06 -1.62 6.04
C SER A 58 2.12 -1.79 4.86
N THR A 59 2.58 -1.38 3.69
CA THR A 59 1.83 -1.43 2.44
C THR A 59 2.62 -2.23 1.40
N VAL A 60 1.99 -3.21 0.77
CA VAL A 60 2.54 -3.92 -0.39
C VAL A 60 1.55 -3.73 -1.54
N TRP A 61 2.05 -3.39 -2.72
CA TRP A 61 1.20 -3.29 -3.90
C TRP A 61 1.78 -4.03 -5.08
N THR A 62 0.88 -4.50 -5.95
CA THR A 62 1.19 -5.08 -7.25
C THR A 62 0.25 -4.48 -8.29
N ARG A 63 0.62 -4.53 -9.57
CA ARG A 63 -0.31 -4.23 -10.66
C ARG A 63 -0.90 -5.53 -11.19
N GLU A 64 -2.21 -5.56 -11.35
CA GLU A 64 -2.90 -6.69 -11.96
C GLU A 64 -2.40 -6.91 -13.40
N PRO A 65 -2.04 -8.15 -13.78
CA PRO A 65 -1.52 -8.43 -15.11
C PRO A 65 -2.45 -8.03 -16.27
N ASN A 66 -3.76 -8.16 -16.07
CA ASN A 66 -4.75 -7.97 -17.13
C ASN A 66 -5.24 -6.52 -17.26
N THR A 67 -5.31 -5.79 -16.15
CA THR A 67 -5.90 -4.44 -16.10
C THR A 67 -4.84 -3.35 -15.87
N GLY A 68 -3.66 -3.71 -15.38
CA GLY A 68 -2.65 -2.77 -14.90
C GLY A 68 -3.07 -2.00 -13.64
N ALA A 69 -4.26 -2.29 -13.09
CA ALA A 69 -4.78 -1.61 -11.91
C ALA A 69 -3.95 -2.02 -10.68
N PRO A 70 -3.54 -1.08 -9.82
CA PRO A 70 -2.86 -1.44 -8.59
C PRO A 70 -3.82 -2.07 -7.59
N ILE A 71 -3.37 -3.17 -7.00
CA ILE A 71 -3.96 -3.80 -5.82
C ILE A 71 -2.99 -3.59 -4.67
N VAL A 72 -3.52 -3.11 -3.55
CA VAL A 72 -2.75 -2.67 -2.39
C VAL A 72 -3.22 -3.43 -1.15
N PHE A 73 -2.27 -4.04 -0.46
CA PHE A 73 -2.45 -4.70 0.83
C PHE A 73 -1.88 -3.79 1.90
N ILE A 74 -2.68 -3.47 2.90
CA ILE A 74 -2.33 -2.56 3.99
C ILE A 74 -2.44 -3.34 5.29
N THR A 75 -1.42 -3.25 6.14
CA THR A 75 -1.46 -3.78 7.50
C THR A 75 -1.04 -2.70 8.49
N ILE A 76 -1.73 -2.63 9.63
CA ILE A 76 -1.36 -1.79 10.78
C ILE A 76 -1.01 -2.71 11.94
N ASN A 77 0.23 -2.64 12.43
CA ASN A 77 0.76 -3.56 13.44
C ASN A 77 0.57 -5.03 13.08
N GLY A 78 0.70 -5.36 11.79
CA GLY A 78 0.51 -6.70 11.24
C GLY A 78 -0.96 -7.12 11.00
N ASN A 79 -1.94 -6.29 11.40
CA ASN A 79 -3.35 -6.59 11.18
C ASN A 79 -3.81 -6.01 9.83
N PRO A 80 -4.43 -6.82 8.94
CA PRO A 80 -4.95 -6.33 7.66
C PRO A 80 -5.99 -5.24 7.85
N LEU A 81 -5.84 -4.12 7.13
CA LEU A 81 -6.86 -3.09 7.05
C LEU A 81 -7.89 -3.51 6.00
N GLN A 82 -9.08 -3.87 6.45
CA GLN A 82 -10.18 -4.32 5.60
C GLN A 82 -11.11 -3.16 5.22
N GLY A 83 -11.85 -3.34 4.12
CA GLY A 83 -12.95 -2.45 3.74
C GLY A 83 -14.12 -2.60 4.70
N ALA A 84 -14.78 -1.49 5.02
CA ALA A 84 -16.04 -1.47 5.75
C ALA A 84 -17.23 -1.78 4.83
#